data_AF-A0A231HDN5-F1
#
_entry.id   AF-A0A231HDN5-F1
#
_cell.length_a   1.000
_cell.length_b   1.000
_cell.length_c   1.000
_cell.angle_alpha   90.00
_cell.angle_beta   90.00
_cell.angle_gamma   90.00
#
_symmetry.space_group_name_H-M   'P 1'
#
loop_
_entity.id
_entity.type
_entity.pdbx_description
1 polymer ?
#
loop_
_entity_poly.entity_id
_entity_poly.type
_entity_poly.pdbx_seq_one_letter_code
_entity_poly.pdbx_strand_id
1 'polypeptide(L)'
;MRTTPSSQTRLLLAQRIRRYHQNREVPRRTPKAPAPYTYSEELDMVRLAAIWLPFGGPPEEEIFTRFGISKVAFEARLEQVLTRSRSSAS
;
A
#
# COMPACT_ATOMS: atom_id res chain seq x y z
N MET A 1 -25.86 37.06 -28.55
CA MET A 1 -27.19 36.90 -27.91
C MET A 1 -27.11 35.76 -26.90
N ARG A 2 -27.27 36.03 -25.59
CA ARG A 2 -27.31 34.98 -24.55
C ARG A 2 -28.76 34.55 -24.41
N THR A 3 -29.12 33.38 -24.93
CA THR A 3 -30.44 32.80 -24.71
C THR A 3 -30.50 32.30 -23.27
N THR A 4 -31.27 32.98 -22.42
CA THR A 4 -31.57 32.47 -21.10
C THR A 4 -32.38 31.18 -21.26
N PRO A 5 -31.90 30.03 -20.76
CA PRO A 5 -32.63 28.78 -20.88
C PRO A 5 -33.99 28.93 -20.18
N SER A 6 -35.04 28.36 -20.79
CA SER A 6 -36.38 28.35 -20.21
C SER A 6 -36.37 27.88 -18.75
N SER A 7 -37.26 28.43 -17.93
CA SER A 7 -37.42 28.04 -16.52
C SER A 7 -37.55 26.52 -16.36
N GLN A 8 -38.20 25.85 -17.31
CA GLN A 8 -38.31 24.40 -17.37
C GLN A 8 -36.95 23.71 -17.55
N THR A 9 -36.10 24.23 -18.44
CA THR A 9 -34.74 23.71 -18.67
C THR A 9 -33.87 23.85 -17.44
N ARG A 10 -34.00 24.97 -16.70
CA ARG A 10 -33.27 25.19 -15.44
C ARG A 10 -33.70 24.22 -14.35
N LEU A 11 -34.99 23.93 -14.24
CA LEU A 11 -35.52 22.95 -13.29
C LEU A 11 -35.04 21.54 -13.60
N LEU A 12 -35.04 21.14 -14.88
CA LEU A 12 -34.52 19.84 -15.30
C LEU A 12 -33.02 19.69 -15.00
N LEU A 13 -32.24 20.75 -15.22
CA LEU A 13 -30.82 20.77 -14.87
C LEU A 13 -30.62 20.67 -13.35
N ALA A 14 -31.38 21.44 -12.56
CA ALA A 14 -31.31 21.39 -11.11
C ALA A 14 -31.69 20.01 -10.55
N GLN A 15 -32.73 19.36 -11.10
CA GLN A 15 -33.12 18.00 -10.74
C GLN A 15 -32.04 16.98 -11.11
N ARG A 16 -31.41 17.13 -12.29
CA ARG A 16 -30.33 16.27 -12.73
C ARG A 16 -29.08 16.42 -11.87
N ILE A 17 -28.72 17.65 -11.49
CA ILE A 17 -27.63 17.95 -10.57
C ILE A 17 -27.93 17.35 -9.19
N ARG A 18 -29.13 17.57 -8.65
CA ARG A 18 -29.54 17.01 -7.35
C ARG A 18 -29.47 15.49 -7.34
N ARG A 19 -29.97 14.82 -8.40
CA ARG A 19 -29.88 13.37 -8.54
C ARG A 19 -28.42 12.89 -8.68
N TYR A 20 -27.58 13.65 -9.36
CA TYR A 20 -26.14 13.35 -9.49
C TYR A 20 -25.41 13.46 -8.14
N HIS A 21 -25.70 14.49 -7.34
CA HIS A 21 -25.16 14.61 -5.99
C HIS A 21 -25.67 13.51 -5.06
N GLN A 22 -26.98 13.22 -5.06
CA GLN A 22 -27.55 12.11 -4.27
C GLN A 22 -26.93 10.75 -4.64
N ASN A 23 -26.69 10.49 -5.93
CA ASN A 23 -26.05 9.26 -6.37
C ASN A 23 -24.53 9.22 -6.14
N ARG A 24 -23.88 10.38 -5.90
CA ARG A 24 -22.45 10.48 -5.56
C ARG A 24 -22.18 10.47 -4.06
N GLU A 25 -23.15 10.91 -3.25
CA GLU A 25 -23.10 10.85 -1.80
C GLU A 25 -23.24 9.42 -1.27
N VAL A 26 -23.68 8.48 -2.11
CA VAL A 26 -23.42 7.07 -1.88
C VAL A 26 -21.91 6.87 -2.01
N PRO A 27 -21.18 6.60 -0.92
CA PRO A 27 -19.76 6.40 -1.01
C PRO A 27 -19.56 5.28 -2.03
N ARG A 28 -18.82 5.55 -3.10
CA ARG A 28 -18.16 4.48 -3.82
C ARG A 28 -17.22 3.87 -2.79
N ARG A 29 -17.73 2.91 -2.02
CA ARG A 29 -16.92 1.90 -1.36
C ARG A 29 -16.20 1.22 -2.51
N THR A 30 -15.07 1.77 -2.93
CA THR A 30 -14.04 1.01 -3.60
C THR A 30 -13.70 -0.07 -2.60
N PRO A 31 -14.10 -1.35 -2.79
CA PRO A 31 -13.91 -2.40 -1.79
C PRO A 31 -12.44 -2.80 -1.63
N LYS A 32 -11.52 -1.95 -2.10
CA LYS A 32 -10.15 -2.33 -2.45
C LYS A 32 -9.21 -1.13 -2.45
N ALA A 33 -9.37 -0.21 -1.48
CA ALA A 33 -8.16 0.51 -1.06
C ALA A 33 -7.22 -0.57 -0.50
N PRO A 34 -6.02 -0.79 -1.07
CA PRO A 34 -5.07 -1.72 -0.47
C PRO A 34 -4.87 -1.31 0.98
N ALA A 35 -4.72 -2.30 1.87
CA ALA A 35 -4.46 -2.03 3.27
C ALA A 35 -3.32 -1.01 3.39
N PRO A 36 -3.40 -0.03 4.30
CA PRO A 36 -2.35 0.96 4.47
C PRO A 36 -1.02 0.23 4.63
N TYR A 37 -0.03 0.63 3.82
CA TYR A 37 1.29 0.03 3.83
C TYR A 37 1.86 0.14 5.25
N THR A 38 1.92 -0.99 5.94
CA THR A 38 2.52 -1.09 7.26
C THR A 38 3.94 -1.56 7.03
N TYR A 39 4.91 -0.69 7.33
CA TYR A 39 6.31 -1.08 7.27
C TYR A 39 6.60 -2.18 8.30
N SER A 40 7.28 -3.23 7.86
CA SER A 40 7.80 -4.29 8.72
C SER A 40 9.26 -4.50 8.37
N GLU A 41 10.14 -4.19 9.32
CA GLU A 41 11.58 -4.39 9.20
C GLU A 41 11.88 -5.87 8.88
N GLU A 42 11.22 -6.81 9.56
CA GLU A 42 11.37 -8.25 9.34
C GLU A 42 11.07 -8.65 7.87
N LEU A 43 9.99 -8.13 7.29
CA LEU A 43 9.65 -8.39 5.89
C LEU A 43 10.67 -7.78 4.91
N ASP A 44 11.20 -6.60 5.24
CA ASP A 44 12.23 -5.97 4.43
C ASP A 44 13.58 -6.71 4.51
N MET A 45 13.93 -7.28 5.66
CA MET A 45 15.10 -8.15 5.80
C MET A 45 14.98 -9.38 4.90
N VAL A 46 13.82 -10.05 4.92
CA VAL A 46 13.55 -11.21 4.06
C VAL A 46 13.62 -10.82 2.58
N ARG A 47 13.05 -9.67 2.20
CA ARG A 47 13.10 -9.17 0.82
C ARG A 47 14.54 -8.89 0.36
N LEU A 48 15.35 -8.23 1.19
CA LEU A 48 16.73 -7.94 0.84
C LEU A 48 17.52 -9.25 0.65
N ALA A 49 17.39 -10.20 1.57
CA ALA A 49 18.05 -11.50 1.46
C ALA A 49 17.64 -12.26 0.20
N ALA A 50 16.35 -12.23 -0.17
CA ALA A 50 15.83 -12.89 -1.37
C ALA A 50 16.40 -12.28 -2.66
N ILE A 51 16.49 -10.95 -2.75
CA ILE A 51 17.07 -10.25 -3.93
C ILE A 51 18.52 -10.68 -4.15
N TRP A 52 19.28 -10.83 -3.05
CA TRP A 52 20.69 -11.12 -3.09
C TRP A 52 21.04 -12.61 -3.04
N LEU A 53 20.04 -13.51 -2.95
CA LEU A 53 20.26 -14.95 -2.88
C LEU A 53 21.14 -15.50 -4.03
N PRO A 54 20.97 -15.06 -5.30
CA PRO A 54 21.82 -15.52 -6.40
C PRO A 54 23.30 -15.12 -6.28
N PHE A 55 23.59 -14.12 -5.44
CA PHE A 55 24.93 -13.53 -5.29
C PHE A 55 25.59 -13.90 -3.95
N GLY A 56 24.97 -14.79 -3.16
CA GLY A 56 25.50 -15.21 -1.86
C GLY A 56 25.09 -14.32 -0.68
N GLY A 57 24.11 -13.44 -0.86
CA GLY A 57 23.55 -12.58 0.18
C GLY A 57 23.95 -11.10 0.06
N PRO A 58 23.28 -10.23 0.83
CA PRO A 58 23.44 -8.79 0.68
C PRO A 58 24.81 -8.31 1.15
N PRO A 59 25.36 -7.25 0.50
CA PRO A 59 26.60 -6.63 0.93
C PRO A 59 26.42 -5.91 2.27
N GLU A 60 27.48 -5.87 3.08
CA GLU A 60 27.45 -5.30 4.43
C GLU A 60 27.07 -3.82 4.43
N GLU A 61 27.54 -3.04 3.46
CA GLU A 61 27.22 -1.62 3.34
C GLU A 61 25.71 -1.38 3.13
N GLU A 62 25.04 -2.23 2.34
CA GLU A 62 23.60 -2.10 2.11
C GLU A 62 22.79 -2.51 3.35
N ILE A 63 23.23 -3.55 4.06
CA ILE A 63 22.65 -3.95 5.34
C ILE A 63 22.76 -2.81 6.35
N PHE A 64 23.95 -2.23 6.49
CA PHE A 64 24.21 -1.15 7.43
C PHE A 64 23.39 0.10 7.07
N THR A 65 23.33 0.46 5.79
CA THR A 65 22.57 1.62 5.31
C THR A 65 21.06 1.48 5.54
N ARG A 66 20.50 0.27 5.32
CA ARG A 66 19.05 0.04 5.45
C ARG A 66 18.59 -0.22 6.87
N PHE A 67 19.40 -0.92 7.68
CA PHE A 67 18.99 -1.45 8.99
C PHE A 67 19.84 -0.95 10.16
N GLY A 68 20.98 -0.28 9.91
CA GLY A 68 21.86 0.24 10.96
C GLY A 68 22.57 -0.85 11.78
N ILE A 69 22.67 -2.07 11.26
CA ILE A 69 23.27 -3.22 11.95
C ILE A 69 24.37 -3.87 11.11
N SER A 70 25.24 -4.64 11.75
CA SER A 70 26.27 -5.42 11.07
C SER A 70 25.68 -6.62 10.32
N LYS A 71 26.44 -7.17 9.37
CA LYS A 71 26.04 -8.38 8.63
C LYS A 71 25.74 -9.57 9.56
N VAL A 72 26.58 -9.77 10.58
CA VAL A 72 26.38 -10.85 11.57
C VAL A 72 25.06 -10.68 12.34
N ALA A 73 24.73 -9.46 12.76
CA ALA A 73 23.48 -9.19 13.45
C ALA A 73 22.26 -9.35 12.51
N PHE A 74 22.42 -9.00 11.23
CA PHE A 74 21.39 -9.21 10.21
C PHE A 74 21.09 -10.69 9.99
N GLU A 75 22.12 -11.52 9.83
CA GLU A 75 21.97 -12.98 9.65
C GLU A 75 21.26 -13.63 10.85
N ALA A 76 21.68 -13.26 12.07
CA ALA A 76 21.05 -13.76 13.30
C ALA A 76 19.57 -13.36 13.41
N ARG A 77 19.22 -12.11 13.07
CA ARG A 77 17.82 -11.65 13.06
C ARG A 77 17.01 -12.34 11.97
N LEU A 78 17.57 -12.51 10.78
CA LEU A 78 16.91 -13.17 9.66
C LEU A 78 16.58 -14.63 10.00
N GLU A 79 17.49 -15.36 10.64
CA GLU A 79 17.25 -16.72 11.12
C GLU A 79 16.09 -16.79 12.13
N GLN A 80 16.01 -15.83 13.06
CA GLN A 80 14.91 -15.74 14.02
C GLN A 80 13.55 -15.52 13.32
N VAL A 81 13.50 -14.61 12.34
CA VAL A 81 12.29 -14.34 11.54
C VAL A 81 11.85 -15.60 10.77
N LEU A 82 12.78 -16.29 10.13
CA LEU A 82 12.49 -17.51 9.37
C LEU A 82 12.04 -18.66 10.29
N THR A 83 12.62 -18.78 11.48
CA THR A 83 12.23 -19.80 12.46
C THR A 83 10.84 -19.53 13.02
N ARG A 84 10.54 -18.27 13.37
CA ARG A 84 9.22 -17.87 13.88
C ARG A 84 8.10 -18.13 12.87
N SER A 85 8.34 -17.87 11.59
CA SER A 85 7.35 -18.11 10.53
C SER A 85 7.06 -19.61 10.32
N ARG A 86 8.06 -20.48 10.49
CA ARG A 86 7.86 -21.95 10.47
C ARG A 86 7.01 -22.43 11.63
N SER A 87 7.21 -21.89 12.82
CA SER A 87 6.46 -22.29 14.03
C SER A 87 5.00 -21.84 14.02
N SER A 88 4.64 -20.77 13.29
CA SER A 88 3.24 -20.34 13.11
C SER A 88 2.47 -21.11 12.04
N ALA A 89 3.14 -21.99 11.29
CA ALA A 89 2.55 -22.78 10.20
C ALA A 89 2.22 -24.25 10.61
N SER A 90 2.27 -24.57 11.90
CA SER A 90 1.83 -25.85 12.50
C SER A 90 0.58 -25.63 13.35
#